data_AF-A0A1G4P811-F1
#
_entry.id   AF-A0A1G4P811-F1
#
_cell.length_a   1.000
_cell.length_b   1.000
_cell.length_c   1.000
_cell.angle_alpha   90.00
_cell.angle_beta   90.00
_cell.angle_gamma   90.00
#
_symmetry.space_group_name_H-M   'P 1'
#
loop_
_entity.id
_entity.type
_entity.pdbx_description
1 polymer ?
#
loop_
_entity_poly.entity_id
_entity_poly.type
_entity_poly.pdbx_seq_one_letter_code
_entity_poly.pdbx_strand_id
1 'polypeptide(L)' 'MEDWKRKIGESALTKGIINDPDWLEKLDDSMPVWAVLQLMLELLEKLEPQYTSYD' A
#
# COMPACT_ATOMS: atom_id res chain seq x y z
N MET A 1 -1.11 -18.01 8.37
CA MET A 1 -1.36 -16.76 7.64
C MET A 1 -2.74 -16.84 7.02
N GLU A 2 -3.64 -15.92 7.36
CA GLU A 2 -5.03 -15.92 6.89
C GLU A 2 -5.11 -15.49 5.41
N ASP A 3 -5.96 -16.12 4.61
CA ASP A 3 -6.01 -15.92 3.14
C ASP A 3 -6.25 -14.46 2.71
N TRP A 4 -6.96 -13.68 3.53
CA TRP A 4 -7.23 -12.27 3.25
C TRP A 4 -5.99 -11.39 3.39
N LYS A 5 -5.07 -11.71 4.33
CA LYS A 5 -3.81 -10.97 4.53
C LYS A 5 -2.88 -11.14 3.33
N ARG A 6 -2.79 -12.37 2.82
CA ARG A 6 -1.99 -12.69 1.64
C ARG A 6 -2.46 -11.93 0.40
N LYS A 7 -3.79 -11.85 0.18
CA LYS A 7 -4.37 -11.07 -0.93
C LYS A 7 -4.07 -9.57 -0.82
N ILE A 8 -4.08 -9.02 0.39
CA ILE A 8 -3.71 -7.62 0.63
C ILE A 8 -2.22 -7.41 0.34
N GLY A 9 -1.35 -8.30 0.82
CA GLY A 9 0.08 -8.26 0.55
C GLY A 9 0.41 -8.37 -0.93
N GLU A 10 -0.21 -9.29 -1.65
CA GLU A 10 -0.05 -9.45 -3.11
C GLU A 10 -0.54 -8.20 -3.87
N SER A 11 -1.66 -7.60 -3.44
CA SER A 11 -2.15 -6.34 -4.01
C SER A 11 -1.19 -5.18 -3.73
N ALA A 12 -0.61 -5.12 -2.54
CA ALA A 12 0.34 -4.10 -2.13
C ALA A 12 1.69 -4.26 -2.88
N LEU A 13 2.16 -5.48 -3.10
CA LEU A 13 3.32 -5.79 -3.94
C LEU A 13 3.07 -5.34 -5.39
N THR A 14 1.90 -5.70 -5.94
CA THR A 14 1.53 -5.35 -7.34
C THR A 14 1.39 -3.84 -7.54
N LYS A 15 0.97 -3.11 -6.50
CA LYS A 15 0.82 -1.65 -6.53
C LYS A 15 2.13 -0.89 -6.28
N GLY A 16 3.23 -1.59 -5.96
CA GLY A 16 4.51 -0.96 -5.63
C GLY A 16 4.56 -0.32 -4.23
N ILE A 17 3.56 -0.58 -3.40
CA ILE A 17 3.51 -0.15 -2.00
C ILE A 17 4.56 -0.91 -1.19
N ILE A 18 4.68 -2.21 -1.46
CA ILE A 18 5.70 -3.07 -0.89
C ILE A 18 6.73 -3.34 -1.98
N ASN A 19 7.94 -2.81 -1.80
CA ASN A 19 9.05 -2.95 -2.75
C ASN A 19 9.87 -4.23 -2.56
N ASP A 20 9.60 -5.01 -1.51
CA ASP A 20 10.39 -6.17 -1.11
C ASP A 20 9.50 -7.43 -1.01
N PRO A 21 9.75 -8.49 -1.82
CA PRO A 21 8.97 -9.72 -1.77
C PRO A 21 9.02 -10.45 -0.42
N ASP A 22 10.09 -10.24 0.37
CA ASP A 22 10.25 -10.84 1.71
C ASP A 22 9.20 -10.35 2.72
N TRP A 23 8.52 -9.25 2.41
CA TRP A 23 7.45 -8.71 3.25
C TRP A 23 6.17 -9.56 3.21
N LEU A 24 5.96 -10.34 2.14
CA LEU A 24 4.85 -11.29 2.07
C LEU A 24 4.97 -12.37 3.17
N GLU A 25 6.18 -12.68 3.61
CA GLU A 25 6.43 -13.62 4.68
C GLU A 25 6.26 -12.99 6.08
N LYS A 26 6.29 -11.65 6.16
CA LYS A 26 6.20 -10.86 7.39
C LYS A 26 4.87 -10.09 7.54
N LEU A 27 3.84 -10.47 6.78
CA LEU A 27 2.49 -9.87 6.87
C LEU A 27 1.83 -10.00 8.26
N ASP A 28 2.27 -10.97 9.06
CA ASP A 28 1.80 -11.16 10.44
C ASP A 28 2.59 -10.32 11.46
N ASP A 29 3.70 -9.68 11.05
CA ASP A 29 4.45 -8.73 11.87
C ASP A 29 3.90 -7.30 11.74
N SER A 30 4.15 -6.48 12.77
CA SER A 30 3.81 -5.06 12.74
C SER A 30 4.46 -4.36 11.55
N MET A 31 3.65 -3.75 10.68
CA MET A 31 4.17 -2.99 9.54
C MET A 31 5.08 -1.85 10.04
N PRO A 32 6.28 -1.67 9.46
CA PRO A 32 7.14 -0.53 9.76
C PRO A 32 6.43 0.79 9.44
N VAL A 33 6.69 1.80 10.28
CA VAL A 33 6.06 3.12 10.22
C VAL A 33 6.23 3.78 8.85
N TRP A 34 7.40 3.66 8.22
CA TRP A 34 7.66 4.26 6.91
C TRP A 34 6.72 3.70 5.83
N ALA A 35 6.35 2.42 5.88
CA ALA A 35 5.45 1.80 4.90
C ALA A 35 3.99 2.29 5.10
N VAL A 36 3.58 2.50 6.35
CA VAL A 36 2.28 3.09 6.67
C VAL A 36 2.19 4.53 6.18
N LEU A 37 3.28 5.31 6.33
CA LEU A 37 3.35 6.68 5.84
C LEU A 37 3.27 6.74 4.30
N GLN A 38 3.98 5.85 3.60
CA GLN A 38 3.92 5.77 2.14
C GLN A 38 2.51 5.42 1.65
N LEU A 39 1.85 4.45 2.30
CA LEU A 39 0.45 4.11 2.04
C LEU A 39 -0.48 5.32 2.21
N MET A 40 -0.27 6.12 3.27
CA MET A 40 -1.06 7.33 3.51
C MET A 40 -0.83 8.38 2.42
N LEU A 41 0.40 8.56 1.96
CA LEU A 41 0.71 9.50 0.86
C LEU A 41 0.06 9.07 -0.46
N GLU A 42 0.17 7.80 -0.85
CA GLU A 42 -0.47 7.28 -2.06
C GLU A 42 -2.00 7.37 -1.98
N LEU A 43 -2.56 7.20 -0.77
CA LEU A 43 -3.99 7.37 -0.55
C LEU A 43 -4.41 8.84 -0.70
N LEU A 44 -3.62 9.78 -0.17
CA LEU A 44 -3.84 11.21 -0.36
C LEU A 44 -3.79 11.59 -1.84
N GLU A 45 -2.79 11.11 -2.58
CA GLU A 45 -2.68 11.34 -4.03
C GLU A 45 -3.89 10.80 -4.82
N LYS A 46 -4.45 9.66 -4.41
CA LYS A 46 -5.65 9.09 -5.04
C LYS A 46 -6.96 9.77 -4.62
N LEU A 47 -6.99 10.33 -3.41
CA LEU A 47 -8.15 11.04 -2.87
C LEU A 47 -8.21 12.49 -3.32
N GLU A 48 -7.08 13.09 -3.69
CA GLU A 48 -7.09 14.39 -4.34
C GLU A 48 -7.87 14.26 -5.66
N PRO A 49 -9.03 14.91 -5.78
CA PRO A 49 -9.72 14.95 -7.06
C PRO A 49 -8.75 15.61 -8.04
N GLN A 50 -8.56 15.01 -9.22
CA GLN A 50 -7.93 15.72 -10.33
C GLN A 50 -8.65 17.06 -10.43
N TYR A 51 -7.97 18.14 -10.05
CA TYR A 51 -8.46 19.48 -10.28
C TYR A 51 -8.57 19.60 -11.79
N THR A 52 -9.76 19.32 -12.32
CA THR A 52 -10.13 19.68 -13.68
C THR A 52 -9.92 21.18 -13.73
N SER A 53 -8.81 21.59 -14.34
CA SER A 53 -8.55 22.99 -14.66
C SER A 53 -9.83 23.49 -15.32
N TYR A 54 -10.46 24.48 -14.71
CA TYR A 54 -11.67 25.09 -15.26
C TYR A 54 -11.31 25.61 -16.65
N ASP A 55 -11.89 24.98 -17.67
CA ASP A 55 -12.02 25.52 -19.03
C ASP A 55 -13.37 26.27 -19.11
#